data_AF-A0A432UJ44-F1
#
_entry.id   AF-A0A432UJ44-F1
#
_cell.length_a   1.000
_cell.length_b   1.000
_cell.length_c   1.000
_cell.angle_alpha   90.00
_cell.angle_beta   90.00
_cell.angle_gamma   90.00
#
_symmetry.space_group_name_H-M   'P 1'
#
loop_
_entity.id
_entity.type
_entity.pdbx_description
1 polymer ?
#
loop_
_entity_poly.entity_id
_entity_poly.type
_entity_poly.pdbx_seq_one_letter_code
_entity_poly.pdbx_strand_id
1 'polypeptide(L)'
;MGCCNFGREDENFPFEEEALRFTEGILPQWNLNRELKVVTRKEEAKRRIESLRNALIGFPEEEKLSHVLSLLEREVPEENREKFMFIVERYLIPFSQKLLIYRINSEGSEELEFLTDEILRELSTFKRRLLSDRIEIALNVLVGALYQQLEGNDD
;
A
#
# COMPACT_ATOMS: atom_id res chain seq x y z
N MET A 1 19.18 -21.97 7.49
CA MET A 1 20.19 -21.37 8.39
C MET A 1 21.57 -21.62 7.80
N GLY A 2 22.47 -20.64 7.85
CA GLY A 2 23.78 -20.65 7.19
C GLY A 2 23.97 -19.33 6.42
N CYS A 3 23.95 -18.20 7.11
CA CYS A 3 25.07 -17.57 7.82
C CYS A 3 25.91 -16.71 6.86
N CYS A 4 25.88 -15.41 7.16
CA CYS A 4 26.47 -14.27 6.48
C CYS A 4 27.77 -14.56 5.72
N ASN A 5 27.81 -14.16 4.45
CA ASN A 5 29.06 -13.89 3.74
C ASN A 5 29.71 -12.65 4.36
N PHE A 6 30.38 -12.81 5.48
CA PHE A 6 31.39 -11.86 5.91
C PHE A 6 32.65 -12.12 5.10
N GLY A 7 33.17 -11.03 4.50
CA GLY A 7 34.53 -10.78 4.02
C GLY A 7 35.36 -11.99 3.62
N ARG A 8 35.72 -12.04 2.34
CA ARG A 8 36.86 -12.86 1.89
C ARG A 8 38.10 -12.49 2.71
N GLU A 9 38.98 -13.46 2.98
CA GLU A 9 40.18 -13.32 3.81
C GLU A 9 41.16 -12.19 3.36
N ASP A 10 40.93 -11.58 2.20
CA ASP A 10 41.72 -10.49 1.64
C ASP A 10 41.09 -9.09 1.83
N GLU A 11 39.90 -8.97 2.41
CA GLU A 11 39.32 -7.68 2.77
C GLU A 11 39.80 -7.29 4.17
N ASN A 12 40.83 -6.43 4.23
CA ASN A 12 41.16 -5.69 5.44
C ASN A 12 39.91 -4.94 5.91
N PHE A 13 39.26 -5.47 6.94
CA PHE A 13 38.10 -4.86 7.57
C PHE A 13 38.56 -3.52 8.18
N PRO A 14 38.00 -2.35 7.79
CA PRO A 14 38.51 -1.04 8.18
C PRO A 14 38.23 -0.69 9.65
N PHE A 15 37.90 -1.69 10.48
CA PHE A 15 37.53 -1.50 11.88
C PHE A 15 38.71 -1.06 12.74
N GLU A 16 39.93 -1.51 12.45
CA GLU A 16 41.08 -1.17 13.30
C GLU A 16 41.50 0.30 13.14
N GLU A 17 41.54 0.81 11.91
CA GLU A 17 41.82 2.24 11.66
C GLU A 17 40.69 3.14 12.17
N GLU A 18 39.43 2.73 12.03
CA GLU A 18 38.29 3.50 12.53
C GLU A 18 38.20 3.49 14.07
N ALA A 19 38.53 2.37 14.72
CA ALA A 19 38.59 2.28 16.17
C ALA A 19 39.68 3.18 16.77
N LEU A 20 40.84 3.27 16.12
CA LEU A 20 41.92 4.17 16.53
C LEU A 20 41.49 5.65 16.41
N ARG A 21 40.83 6.03 15.31
CA ARG A 21 40.31 7.41 15.13
C ARG A 21 39.25 7.78 16.19
N PHE A 22 38.46 6.82 16.64
CA PHE A 22 37.49 7.01 17.73
C PHE A 22 38.19 7.28 19.08
N THR A 23 39.31 6.59 19.35
CA THR A 23 40.12 6.83 20.56
C THR A 23 40.85 8.17 20.53
N GLU A 24 41.13 8.71 19.33
CA GLU A 24 41.72 10.04 19.13
C GLU A 24 40.69 11.19 19.21
N GLY A 25 39.44 10.90 19.58
CA GLY A 25 38.39 11.91 19.76
C GLY A 25 37.84 12.47 18.44
N ILE A 26 38.20 11.88 17.30
CA ILE A 26 37.62 12.21 16.01
C ILE A 26 36.32 11.42 15.89
N LEU A 27 35.20 12.07 16.23
CA LEU A 27 33.89 11.50 15.99
C LEU A 27 33.78 11.15 14.49
N PRO A 28 33.34 9.94 14.14
CA PRO A 28 33.19 9.56 12.76
C PRO A 28 32.19 10.54 12.14
N GLN A 29 32.63 11.28 11.13
CA GLN A 29 31.74 12.06 10.28
C GLN A 29 31.04 11.05 9.38
N TRP A 30 29.99 10.43 9.91
CA TRP A 30 29.04 9.73 9.07
C TRP A 30 28.46 10.81 8.18
N ASN A 31 28.97 10.92 6.95
CA ASN A 31 28.31 11.66 5.88
C ASN A 31 26.99 10.94 5.60
N LEU A 32 26.02 11.14 6.50
CA LEU A 32 24.63 10.84 6.30
C LEU A 32 24.15 11.84 5.26
N ASN A 33 24.54 11.65 4.00
CA ASN A 33 23.83 12.12 2.82
C ASN A 33 22.49 11.38 2.72
N ARG A 34 21.75 11.32 3.82
CA ARG A 34 20.37 10.87 3.90
C ARG A 34 19.58 12.14 4.12
N GLU A 35 19.13 12.74 3.03
CA GLU A 35 17.97 13.61 3.12
C GLU A 35 16.88 12.79 3.81
N LEU A 36 16.55 13.16 5.05
CA LEU A 36 15.46 12.57 5.82
C LEU A 36 14.16 12.99 5.12
N LYS A 37 13.81 12.28 4.04
CA LYS A 37 12.53 12.47 3.37
C LYS A 37 11.45 11.87 4.25
N VAL A 38 10.66 12.72 4.88
CA VAL A 38 9.46 12.30 5.62
C VAL A 38 8.50 11.66 4.62
N VAL A 39 8.26 10.36 4.77
CA VAL A 39 7.31 9.63 3.91
C VAL A 39 5.91 10.14 4.22
N THR A 40 5.22 10.61 3.20
CA THR A 40 3.84 11.10 3.34
C THR A 40 2.86 9.93 3.48
N ARG A 41 1.70 10.14 4.12
CA ARG A 41 0.63 9.11 4.21
C ARG A 41 0.23 8.57 2.84
N LYS A 42 0.19 9.45 1.83
CA LYS A 42 -0.10 9.10 0.43
C LYS A 42 0.96 8.19 -0.18
N GLU A 43 2.25 8.45 0.08
CA GLU A 43 3.35 7.58 -0.37
C GLU A 43 3.31 6.22 0.33
N GLU A 44 2.98 6.17 1.62
CA GLU A 44 2.80 4.92 2.35
C GLU A 44 1.63 4.10 1.80
N ALA A 45 0.48 4.73 1.58
CA ALA A 45 -0.68 4.08 0.98
C ALA A 45 -0.38 3.55 -0.43
N LYS A 46 0.34 4.32 -1.27
CA LYS A 46 0.78 3.89 -2.59
C LYS A 46 1.63 2.63 -2.50
N ARG A 47 2.65 2.61 -1.64
CA ARG A 47 3.51 1.43 -1.44
C ARG A 47 2.72 0.19 -1.00
N ARG A 48 1.74 0.38 -0.10
CA ARG A 48 0.88 -0.72 0.36
C ARG A 48 0.03 -1.28 -0.78
N ILE A 49 -0.54 -0.42 -1.62
CA ILE A 49 -1.36 -0.85 -2.76
C ILE A 49 -0.49 -1.48 -3.85
N GLU A 50 0.72 -0.98 -4.10
CA GLU A 50 1.69 -1.62 -5.00
C GLU A 50 2.02 -3.04 -4.55
N SER A 51 2.27 -3.23 -3.25
CA SER A 51 2.52 -4.55 -2.68
C SER A 51 1.33 -5.50 -2.88
N LEU A 52 0.11 -5.01 -2.63
CA LEU A 52 -1.13 -5.79 -2.84
C LEU A 52 -1.36 -6.14 -4.32
N ARG A 53 -1.13 -5.19 -5.22
CA ARG A 53 -1.24 -5.42 -6.67
C ARG A 53 -0.25 -6.49 -7.12
N ASN A 54 1.00 -6.43 -6.65
CA ASN A 54 2.02 -7.42 -6.96
C ASN A 54 1.67 -8.82 -6.42
N ALA A 55 1.04 -8.88 -5.25
CA ALA A 55 0.57 -10.15 -4.68
C ALA A 55 -0.62 -10.76 -5.44
N LEU A 56 -1.36 -9.93 -6.18
CA LEU A 56 -2.52 -10.33 -6.98
C LEU A 56 -2.20 -10.47 -8.48
N ILE A 57 -0.92 -10.57 -8.86
CA ILE A 57 -0.53 -10.75 -10.28
C ILE A 57 -1.19 -12.00 -10.86
N GLY A 58 -1.84 -11.83 -12.02
CA GLY A 58 -2.56 -12.89 -12.72
C GLY A 58 -4.00 -13.12 -12.25
N PHE A 59 -4.48 -12.37 -11.25
CA PHE A 59 -5.89 -12.33 -10.88
C PHE A 59 -6.60 -11.15 -11.57
N PRO A 60 -7.93 -11.24 -11.83
CA PRO A 60 -8.70 -10.16 -12.45
C PRO A 60 -8.59 -8.81 -11.74
N GLU A 61 -8.37 -8.81 -10.43
CA GLU A 61 -8.32 -7.60 -9.61
C GLU A 61 -7.00 -6.81 -9.74
N GLU A 62 -5.96 -7.39 -10.35
CA GLU A 62 -4.68 -6.72 -10.63
C GLU A 62 -4.87 -5.44 -11.43
N GLU A 63 -5.70 -5.49 -12.49
CA GLU A 63 -5.97 -4.35 -13.36
C GLU A 63 -6.66 -3.21 -12.60
N LYS A 64 -7.60 -3.57 -11.70
CA LYS A 64 -8.32 -2.60 -10.87
C LYS A 64 -7.39 -1.92 -9.89
N LEU A 65 -6.48 -2.66 -9.26
CA LEU A 65 -5.48 -2.06 -8.37
C LEU A 65 -4.45 -1.22 -9.12
N SER A 66 -4.09 -1.61 -10.35
CA SER A 66 -3.23 -0.79 -11.23
C SER A 66 -3.91 0.54 -11.57
N HIS A 67 -5.21 0.50 -11.82
CA HIS A 67 -5.99 1.70 -12.03
C HIS A 67 -6.05 2.59 -10.78
N VAL A 68 -6.30 2.01 -9.60
CA VAL A 68 -6.23 2.72 -8.32
C VAL A 68 -4.87 3.40 -8.10
N LEU A 69 -3.75 2.74 -8.43
CA LEU A 69 -2.42 3.35 -8.35
C LEU A 69 -2.31 4.59 -9.22
N SER A 70 -2.88 4.58 -10.43
CA SER A 70 -2.94 5.76 -11.28
C SER A 70 -3.75 6.90 -10.65
N LEU A 71 -4.82 6.59 -9.90
CA LEU A 71 -5.60 7.60 -9.16
C LEU A 71 -4.80 8.19 -7.99
N LEU A 72 -3.99 7.39 -7.31
CA LEU A 72 -3.10 7.87 -6.26
C LEU A 72 -2.00 8.78 -6.79
N GLU A 73 -1.65 8.72 -8.07
CA GLU A 73 -0.65 9.64 -8.64
C GLU A 73 -1.22 11.02 -8.94
N ARG A 74 -2.55 11.12 -9.13
CA ARG A 74 -3.23 12.38 -9.42
C ARG A 74 -3.20 13.31 -8.20
N GLU A 75 -3.21 14.61 -8.48
CA GLU A 75 -3.35 15.63 -7.46
C GLU A 75 -4.80 15.63 -6.93
N VAL A 76 -4.95 15.62 -5.61
CA VAL A 76 -6.26 15.60 -4.95
C VAL A 76 -6.54 17.01 -4.42
N PRO A 77 -7.72 17.59 -4.73
CA PRO A 77 -8.14 18.88 -4.19
C PRO A 77 -8.04 18.91 -2.66
N GLU A 78 -7.60 20.03 -2.08
CA GLU A 78 -7.28 20.09 -0.64
C GLU A 78 -8.46 19.71 0.25
N GLU A 79 -9.66 20.18 -0.09
CA GLU A 79 -10.93 19.84 0.57
C GLU A 79 -11.26 18.34 0.57
N ASN A 80 -10.79 17.60 -0.43
CA ASN A 80 -11.09 16.18 -0.60
C ASN A 80 -9.94 15.27 -0.14
N ARG A 81 -8.77 15.80 0.21
CA ARG A 81 -7.58 15.00 0.59
C ARG A 81 -7.84 14.06 1.75
N GLU A 82 -8.48 14.53 2.82
CA GLU A 82 -8.76 13.69 3.99
C GLU A 82 -9.77 12.58 3.65
N LYS A 83 -10.84 12.91 2.93
CA LYS A 83 -11.87 11.95 2.54
C LYS A 83 -11.33 10.92 1.54
N PHE A 84 -10.51 11.35 0.59
CA PHE A 84 -9.81 10.47 -0.34
C PHE A 84 -8.90 9.49 0.42
N MET A 85 -8.06 9.99 1.33
CA MET A 85 -7.17 9.13 2.12
C MET A 85 -7.96 8.21 3.07
N PHE A 86 -9.09 8.67 3.61
CA PHE A 86 -9.98 7.84 4.42
C PHE A 86 -10.52 6.64 3.62
N ILE A 87 -11.00 6.85 2.39
CA ILE A 87 -11.47 5.77 1.52
C ILE A 87 -10.35 4.74 1.28
N VAL A 88 -9.14 5.24 0.98
CA VAL A 88 -7.96 4.39 0.71
C VAL A 88 -7.58 3.56 1.95
N GLU A 89 -7.43 4.20 3.10
CA GLU A 89 -6.90 3.57 4.30
C GLU A 89 -7.92 2.68 5.02
N ARG A 90 -9.21 3.04 5.01
CA ARG A 90 -10.25 2.34 5.77
C ARG A 90 -10.98 1.27 4.98
N TYR A 91 -11.13 1.44 3.67
CA TYR A 91 -11.88 0.47 2.87
C TYR A 91 -10.97 -0.24 1.89
N LEU A 92 -10.30 0.51 1.00
CA LEU A 92 -9.59 -0.10 -0.12
C LEU A 92 -8.43 -1.00 0.32
N ILE A 93 -7.56 -0.55 1.24
CA ILE A 93 -6.45 -1.37 1.69
C ILE A 93 -6.94 -2.61 2.47
N PRO A 94 -7.80 -2.48 3.50
CA PRO A 94 -8.31 -3.64 4.23
C PRO A 94 -9.06 -4.63 3.35
N PHE A 95 -9.90 -4.14 2.44
CA PHE A 95 -10.63 -4.96 1.47
C PHE A 95 -9.65 -5.75 0.59
N SER A 96 -8.64 -5.09 0.03
CA SER A 96 -7.65 -5.74 -0.84
C SER A 96 -6.79 -6.77 -0.10
N GLN A 97 -6.46 -6.53 1.17
CA GLN A 97 -5.76 -7.49 2.02
C GLN A 97 -6.60 -8.76 2.25
N LYS A 98 -7.89 -8.59 2.56
CA LYS A 98 -8.81 -9.73 2.76
C LYS A 98 -9.10 -10.47 1.45
N LEU A 99 -9.21 -9.75 0.35
CA LEU A 99 -9.33 -10.33 -0.99
C LEU A 99 -8.12 -11.22 -1.30
N LEU A 100 -6.90 -10.76 -1.03
CA LEU A 100 -5.70 -11.57 -1.23
C LEU A 100 -5.74 -12.87 -0.41
N ILE A 101 -6.10 -12.79 0.87
CA ILE A 101 -6.23 -13.97 1.74
C ILE A 101 -7.25 -14.96 1.17
N TYR A 102 -8.41 -14.45 0.74
CA TYR A 102 -9.45 -15.25 0.10
C TYR A 102 -8.97 -15.91 -1.19
N ARG A 103 -8.20 -15.20 -2.03
CA ARG A 103 -7.66 -15.75 -3.28
C ARG A 103 -6.63 -16.86 -3.07
N ILE A 104 -5.79 -16.75 -2.03
CA ILE A 104 -4.72 -17.73 -1.77
C ILE A 104 -5.28 -18.98 -1.05
N ASN A 105 -6.08 -18.79 0.00
CA ASN A 105 -6.46 -19.88 0.91
C ASN A 105 -7.95 -20.24 0.86
N SER A 106 -8.79 -19.48 0.14
CA SER A 106 -10.26 -19.54 0.28
C SER A 106 -10.77 -19.31 1.72
N GLU A 107 -9.90 -18.80 2.59
CA GLU A 107 -10.21 -18.42 3.97
C GLU A 107 -10.60 -16.93 4.04
N GLY A 108 -11.25 -16.51 5.12
CA GLY A 108 -11.63 -15.10 5.30
C GLY A 108 -12.78 -14.64 4.41
N SER A 109 -13.56 -15.56 3.84
CA SER A 109 -14.74 -15.25 3.03
C SER A 109 -15.78 -14.45 3.81
N GLU A 110 -16.03 -14.77 5.09
CA GLU A 110 -16.99 -14.04 5.94
C GLU A 110 -16.56 -12.58 6.18
N GLU A 111 -15.27 -12.36 6.39
CA GLU A 111 -14.72 -11.02 6.64
C GLU A 111 -14.68 -10.19 5.35
N LEU A 112 -14.35 -10.83 4.23
CA LEU A 112 -14.44 -10.22 2.91
C LEU A 112 -15.90 -9.89 2.57
N GLU A 113 -16.84 -10.80 2.86
CA GLU A 113 -18.27 -10.56 2.70
C GLU A 113 -18.75 -9.39 3.54
N PHE A 114 -18.33 -9.31 4.81
CA PHE A 114 -18.65 -8.20 5.69
C PHE A 114 -18.14 -6.87 5.13
N LEU A 115 -16.87 -6.78 4.74
CA LEU A 115 -16.31 -5.57 4.13
C LEU A 115 -16.98 -5.22 2.80
N THR A 116 -17.30 -6.24 2.00
CA THR A 116 -18.05 -6.07 0.76
C THR A 116 -19.42 -5.47 1.03
N ASP A 117 -20.15 -5.97 2.03
CA ASP A 117 -21.44 -5.43 2.44
C ASP A 117 -21.35 -4.03 3.01
N GLU A 118 -20.31 -3.73 3.79
CA GLU A 118 -20.06 -2.40 4.32
C GLU A 118 -19.84 -1.38 3.19
N ILE A 119 -18.92 -1.68 2.25
CA ILE A 119 -18.66 -0.88 1.06
C ILE A 119 -19.94 -0.70 0.24
N LEU A 120 -20.67 -1.78 -0.02
CA LEU A 120 -21.88 -1.72 -0.84
C LEU A 120 -23.02 -0.97 -0.15
N ARG A 121 -23.13 -1.02 1.18
CA ARG A 121 -24.18 -0.34 1.96
C ARG A 121 -23.89 1.14 2.15
N GLU A 122 -22.63 1.50 2.38
CA GLU A 122 -22.24 2.89 2.56
C GLU A 122 -22.16 3.65 1.24
N LEU A 123 -21.93 2.96 0.11
CA LEU A 123 -21.65 3.59 -1.18
C LEU A 123 -22.59 3.14 -2.32
N SER A 124 -23.59 2.28 -2.10
CA SER A 124 -24.49 1.79 -3.17
C SER A 124 -25.86 1.25 -2.68
N THR A 125 -26.83 1.12 -3.59
CA THR A 125 -28.16 0.50 -3.34
C THR A 125 -28.39 -0.68 -4.28
N PHE A 126 -27.67 -1.80 -4.11
CA PHE A 126 -27.79 -2.96 -5.03
C PHE A 126 -28.18 -4.29 -4.35
N LYS A 127 -29.00 -5.09 -5.07
CA LYS A 127 -29.54 -6.41 -4.65
C LYS A 127 -28.52 -7.55 -4.84
N ARG A 128 -28.63 -8.58 -3.98
CA ARG A 128 -27.76 -9.78 -3.83
C ARG A 128 -27.36 -10.45 -5.17
N ARG A 129 -26.05 -10.61 -5.38
CA ARG A 129 -25.37 -11.38 -6.45
C ARG A 129 -24.35 -12.37 -5.85
N LEU A 130 -23.73 -13.22 -6.68
CA LEU A 130 -22.62 -14.11 -6.29
C LEU A 130 -21.44 -13.30 -5.71
N LEU A 131 -20.66 -13.89 -4.80
CA LEU A 131 -19.57 -13.19 -4.11
C LEU A 131 -18.51 -12.61 -5.07
N SER A 132 -18.17 -13.35 -6.13
CA SER A 132 -17.26 -12.88 -7.20
C SER A 132 -17.74 -11.56 -7.82
N ASP A 133 -19.03 -11.51 -8.15
CA ASP A 133 -19.65 -10.34 -8.76
C ASP A 133 -19.70 -9.20 -7.75
N ARG A 134 -19.92 -9.51 -6.46
CA ARG A 134 -19.93 -8.52 -5.39
C ARG A 134 -18.54 -7.93 -5.12
N ILE A 135 -17.47 -8.72 -5.22
CA ILE A 135 -16.08 -8.25 -5.12
C ILE A 135 -15.78 -7.26 -6.25
N GLU A 136 -16.14 -7.61 -7.47
CA GLU A 136 -15.94 -6.73 -8.62
C GLU A 136 -16.73 -5.42 -8.47
N ILE A 137 -18.00 -5.51 -8.05
CA ILE A 137 -18.84 -4.33 -7.81
C ILE A 137 -18.24 -3.47 -6.69
N ALA A 138 -17.79 -4.08 -5.58
CA ALA A 138 -17.18 -3.33 -4.48
C ALA A 138 -15.92 -2.59 -4.92
N LEU A 139 -15.05 -3.21 -5.73
CA LEU A 139 -13.90 -2.54 -6.32
C LEU A 139 -14.31 -1.39 -7.25
N ASN A 140 -15.32 -1.59 -8.10
CA ASN A 140 -15.83 -0.54 -8.98
C ASN A 140 -16.41 0.64 -8.19
N VAL A 141 -17.13 0.36 -7.11
CA VAL A 141 -17.68 1.38 -6.20
C VAL A 141 -16.56 2.16 -5.51
N LEU A 142 -15.53 1.48 -5.01
CA LEU A 142 -14.36 2.14 -4.41
C LEU A 142 -13.62 3.02 -5.42
N VAL A 143 -13.37 2.51 -6.63
CA VAL A 143 -12.76 3.29 -7.72
C VAL A 143 -13.61 4.51 -8.04
N GLY A 144 -14.93 4.35 -8.20
CA GLY A 144 -15.85 5.46 -8.44
C GLY A 144 -15.82 6.51 -7.32
N ALA A 145 -15.80 6.08 -6.06
CA ALA A 145 -15.73 6.98 -4.92
C ALA A 145 -14.42 7.79 -4.90
N LEU A 146 -13.28 7.16 -5.25
CA LEU A 146 -11.99 7.84 -5.41
C LEU A 146 -12.02 8.85 -6.56
N TYR A 147 -12.65 8.51 -7.68
CA TYR A 147 -12.85 9.43 -8.81
C TYR A 147 -13.65 10.67 -8.42
N GLN A 148 -14.76 10.49 -7.72
CA GLN A 148 -15.57 11.63 -7.24
C GLN A 148 -14.77 12.59 -6.37
N GLN A 149 -13.85 12.07 -5.54
CA GLN A 149 -12.98 12.92 -4.73
C GLN A 149 -11.92 13.65 -5.56
N LEU A 150 -11.54 13.12 -6.73
CA LEU A 150 -10.57 13.73 -7.64
C LEU A 150 -11.18 14.80 -8.55
N GLU A 151 -12.41 14.59 -9.02
CA GLU A 151 -13.07 15.52 -9.95
C GLU A 151 -13.72 16.70 -9.21
N GLY A 152 -13.93 16.58 -7.89
CA GLY A 152 -14.76 17.54 -7.16
C GLY A 152 -16.22 17.34 -7.55
N ASN A 153 -17.14 17.67 -6.65
CA ASN A 153 -18.55 17.69 -7.04
C ASN A 153 -18.75 18.86 -8.01
N ASP A 154 -18.72 18.58 -9.32
CA ASP A 154 -19.37 19.42 -10.32
C ASP A 154 -20.89 19.25 -10.15
N ASP A 155 -21.45 19.91 -9.12
CA ASP A 155 -22.88 20.23 -9.00
C ASP A 155 -23.07 21.75 -9.00
#